data_AF-A0A8X6PSP4-F1
#
_entry.id   AF-A0A8X6PSP4-F1
#
_cell.length_a   1.000
_cell.length_b   1.000
_cell.length_c   1.000
_cell.angle_alpha   90.00
_cell.angle_beta   90.00
_cell.angle_gamma   90.00
#
_symmetry.space_group_name_H-M   'P 1'
#
loop_
_entity.id
_entity.type
_entity.pdbx_description
1 polymer ?
#
loop_
_entity_poly.entity_id
_entity_poly.type
_entity_poly.pdbx_seq_one_letter_code
_entity_poly.pdbx_strand_id
1 'polypeptide(L)'
;MTQLKAFPLRTETVIHALFGEDETEPKSHKVFAIEVSSLNRVFSCGFEAFSERKICGFIPRIENDEIWNELKRKKIVFADFFREETDINLLIGADVLGKLLTGNTVVLECGLTAVETKLGWTVFGKGSCRIDNILSSLSMHSMSLPANKLWELEVLGIASENEKEKDDFNLRDFNDKIKILSDGRYEVELPWKLDSSNLPSNKCLARKRHEKND
;
A
#
# COMPACT_ATOMS: atom_id res chain seq x y z
N MET A 1 -11.14 2.34 -21.15
CA MET A 1 -11.60 1.44 -20.08
C MET A 1 -12.05 0.12 -20.70
N THR A 2 -11.20 -0.90 -20.62
CA THR A 2 -11.53 -2.24 -21.11
C THR A 2 -12.30 -2.97 -20.01
N GLN A 3 -13.63 -2.86 -20.01
CA GLN A 3 -14.46 -3.61 -19.06
C GLN A 3 -14.57 -5.06 -19.53
N LEU A 4 -14.25 -6.02 -18.65
CA LEU A 4 -14.57 -7.43 -18.86
C LEU A 4 -16.10 -7.55 -19.00
N LYS A 5 -16.57 -7.90 -20.20
CA LYS A 5 -17.99 -8.11 -20.50
C LYS A 5 -18.48 -9.42 -19.88
N ALA A 6 -18.61 -9.43 -18.55
CA ALA A 6 -19.08 -10.58 -17.78
C ALA A 6 -20.27 -10.17 -16.90
N PHE A 7 -21.17 -11.11 -16.64
CA PHE A 7 -22.25 -10.92 -15.66
C PHE A 7 -21.75 -11.35 -14.28
N PRO A 8 -22.11 -10.60 -13.21
CA PRO A 8 -21.73 -10.99 -11.86
C PRO A 8 -22.45 -12.29 -11.49
N LEU A 9 -21.71 -13.23 -10.88
CA LEU A 9 -22.26 -14.47 -10.35
C LEU A 9 -23.09 -14.22 -9.10
N ARG A 10 -22.56 -13.36 -8.21
CA ARG A 10 -23.15 -13.01 -6.92
C ARG A 10 -22.54 -11.70 -6.41
N THR A 11 -23.03 -11.25 -5.27
CA THR A 11 -22.46 -10.17 -4.48
C THR A 11 -22.04 -10.74 -3.13
N GLU A 12 -20.87 -10.37 -2.65
CA GLU A 12 -20.36 -10.74 -1.33
C GLU A 12 -19.95 -9.48 -0.56
N THR A 13 -20.15 -9.49 0.75
CA THR A 13 -19.65 -8.43 1.63
C THR A 13 -18.34 -8.89 2.25
N VAL A 14 -17.30 -8.07 2.08
CA VAL A 14 -15.93 -8.36 2.51
C VAL A 14 -15.45 -7.25 3.43
N ILE A 15 -14.75 -7.64 4.49
CA ILE A 15 -13.96 -6.77 5.35
C ILE A 15 -12.51 -7.06 5.02
N HIS A 16 -11.73 -6.04 4.66
CA HIS A 16 -10.32 -6.18 4.36
C HIS A 16 -9.52 -5.88 5.62
N ALA A 17 -8.78 -6.88 6.11
CA ALA A 17 -7.79 -6.69 7.17
C ALA A 17 -6.47 -6.22 6.55
N LEU A 18 -5.93 -5.13 7.07
CA LEU A 18 -4.74 -4.45 6.60
C LEU A 18 -3.59 -4.58 7.62
N PHE A 19 -2.40 -4.18 7.19
CA PHE A 19 -1.24 -4.17 8.09
C PHE A 19 -1.46 -3.17 9.22
N GLY A 20 -1.15 -3.56 10.46
CA GLY A 20 -1.36 -2.72 11.63
C GLY A 20 -2.68 -2.97 12.38
N GLU A 21 -3.38 -4.06 12.08
CA GLU A 21 -4.69 -4.42 12.67
C GLU A 21 -5.83 -3.49 12.25
N ASP A 22 -5.62 -2.68 11.22
CA ASP A 22 -6.68 -1.87 10.62
C ASP A 22 -7.62 -2.73 9.78
N GLU A 23 -8.92 -2.54 9.96
CA GLU A 23 -9.95 -3.19 9.16
C GLU A 23 -10.75 -2.13 8.39
N THR A 24 -11.10 -2.43 7.15
CA THR A 24 -12.03 -1.57 6.39
C THR A 24 -13.47 -1.76 6.88
N GLU A 25 -14.32 -0.76 6.68
CA GLU A 25 -15.76 -1.00 6.78
C GLU A 25 -16.22 -2.12 5.82
N PRO A 26 -17.26 -2.90 6.18
CA PRO A 26 -17.78 -3.94 5.31
C PRO A 26 -18.20 -3.39 3.95
N LYS A 27 -17.61 -3.92 2.87
CA LYS A 27 -17.86 -3.46 1.51
C LYS A 27 -18.44 -4.57 0.65
N SER A 28 -19.49 -4.24 -0.10
CA SER A 28 -20.09 -5.17 -1.06
C SER A 28 -19.31 -5.17 -2.38
N HIS A 29 -18.87 -6.35 -2.80
CA HIS A 29 -18.20 -6.60 -4.06
C HIS A 29 -19.02 -7.56 -4.92
N LYS A 30 -19.07 -7.29 -6.23
CA LYS A 30 -19.59 -8.26 -7.19
C LYS A 30 -18.51 -9.30 -7.49
N VAL A 31 -18.89 -10.56 -7.56
CA VAL A 31 -18.00 -11.67 -7.88
C VAL A 31 -18.21 -12.08 -9.33
N PHE A 32 -17.12 -12.28 -10.08
CA PHE A 32 -17.13 -12.70 -11.48
C PHE A 32 -16.30 -13.97 -11.65
N ALA A 33 -16.78 -14.92 -12.46
CA ALA A 33 -15.92 -15.96 -13.00
C ALA A 33 -15.06 -15.35 -14.11
N ILE A 34 -13.75 -15.53 -14.01
CA ILE A 34 -12.76 -15.08 -14.98
C ILE A 34 -11.97 -16.29 -15.46
N GLU A 35 -11.67 -16.34 -16.75
CA GLU A 35 -10.69 -17.25 -17.33
C GLU A 35 -9.52 -16.44 -17.87
N VAL A 36 -8.32 -16.76 -17.40
CA VAL A 36 -7.08 -16.17 -17.91
C VAL A 36 -6.34 -17.22 -18.72
N SER A 37 -5.78 -16.82 -19.85
CA SER A 37 -4.98 -17.70 -20.70
C SER A 37 -3.64 -17.06 -21.05
N SER A 38 -2.62 -17.91 -21.22
CA SER A 38 -1.33 -17.54 -21.79
C SER A 38 -1.50 -17.02 -23.21
N LEU A 39 -0.64 -16.10 -23.67
CA LEU A 39 -0.74 -15.53 -25.03
C LEU A 39 -0.67 -16.57 -26.16
N ASN A 40 0.09 -17.66 -25.95
CA ASN A 40 0.17 -18.78 -26.89
C ASN A 40 -1.00 -19.78 -26.75
N ARG A 41 -1.94 -19.52 -25.84
CA ARG A 41 -3.12 -20.35 -25.51
C ARG A 41 -2.82 -21.80 -25.09
N VAL A 42 -1.59 -22.08 -24.63
CA VAL A 42 -1.20 -23.41 -24.13
C VAL A 42 -1.73 -23.66 -22.72
N PHE A 43 -1.90 -22.60 -21.95
CA PHE A 43 -2.43 -22.66 -20.59
C PHE A 43 -3.66 -21.77 -20.44
N SER A 44 -4.67 -22.27 -19.72
CA SER A 44 -5.75 -21.46 -19.17
C SER A 44 -6.08 -21.86 -17.73
N CYS A 45 -6.60 -20.92 -16.96
CA CYS A 45 -7.07 -21.15 -15.60
C CYS A 45 -8.28 -20.27 -15.32
N GLY A 46 -9.36 -20.91 -14.86
CA GLY A 46 -10.55 -20.23 -14.35
C GLY A 46 -10.46 -20.00 -12.84
N PHE A 47 -10.92 -18.84 -12.37
CA PHE A 47 -11.08 -18.51 -10.96
C PHE A 47 -12.12 -17.40 -10.76
N GLU A 48 -12.52 -17.17 -9.52
CA GLU A 48 -13.44 -16.09 -9.16
C GLU A 48 -12.64 -14.85 -8.74
N ALA A 49 -13.12 -13.66 -9.13
CA ALA A 49 -12.52 -12.41 -8.72
C ALA A 49 -13.58 -11.39 -8.30
N PHE A 50 -13.21 -10.54 -7.34
CA PHE A 50 -14.02 -9.42 -6.89
C PHE A 50 -13.87 -8.22 -7.83
N SER A 51 -14.96 -7.53 -8.11
CA SER A 51 -14.88 -6.21 -8.74
C SER A 51 -14.37 -5.17 -7.76
N GLU A 52 -13.52 -4.28 -8.27
CA GLU A 52 -13.10 -3.09 -7.57
C GLU A 52 -13.01 -1.91 -8.55
N ARG A 53 -13.28 -0.69 -8.10
CA ARG A 53 -13.17 0.52 -8.94
C ARG A 53 -11.71 0.81 -9.29
N LYS A 54 -10.81 0.60 -8.33
CA LYS A 54 -9.37 0.78 -8.46
C LYS A 54 -8.67 -0.32 -7.67
N ILE A 55 -8.00 -1.22 -8.39
CA ILE A 55 -7.33 -2.38 -7.79
C ILE A 55 -6.09 -1.96 -7.00
N CYS A 56 -5.27 -1.06 -7.57
CA CYS A 56 -4.07 -0.57 -6.92
C CYS A 56 -3.73 0.86 -7.33
N GLY A 57 -2.79 1.47 -6.59
CA GLY A 57 -2.13 2.71 -6.98
C GLY A 57 -1.19 2.52 -8.18
N PHE A 58 -0.41 3.56 -8.46
CA PHE A 58 0.63 3.51 -9.48
C PHE A 58 1.63 2.38 -9.19
N ILE A 59 2.01 1.60 -10.21
CA ILE A 59 3.07 0.60 -10.12
C ILE A 59 4.25 1.06 -10.97
N PRO A 60 5.42 1.31 -10.37
CA PRO A 60 6.60 1.71 -11.13
C PRO A 60 7.07 0.55 -12.02
N ARG A 61 7.58 0.89 -13.20
CA ARG A 61 8.14 -0.06 -14.15
C ARG A 61 9.65 -0.14 -14.03
N ILE A 62 10.21 -1.22 -14.56
CA ILE A 62 11.67 -1.33 -14.72
C ILE A 62 12.08 -0.38 -15.83
N GLU A 63 12.78 0.70 -15.48
CA GLU A 63 13.32 1.68 -16.45
C GLU A 63 14.82 1.51 -16.70
N ASN A 64 15.50 0.67 -15.92
CA ASN A 64 16.95 0.50 -16.02
C ASN A 64 17.33 -0.44 -17.18
N ASP A 65 18.11 0.10 -18.12
CA ASP A 65 18.56 -0.60 -19.32
C ASP A 65 19.51 -1.77 -19.03
N GLU A 66 20.32 -1.71 -17.97
CA GLU A 66 21.22 -2.81 -17.58
C GLU A 66 20.40 -4.06 -17.18
N ILE A 67 19.33 -3.85 -16.41
CA ILE A 67 18.40 -4.92 -16.04
C ILE A 67 17.73 -5.49 -17.30
N TRP A 68 17.25 -4.64 -18.21
CA TRP A 68 16.66 -5.09 -19.47
C TRP A 68 17.64 -5.86 -20.35
N ASN A 69 18.90 -5.42 -20.43
CA ASN A 69 19.94 -6.09 -21.18
C ASN A 69 20.31 -7.44 -20.56
N GLU A 70 20.38 -7.53 -19.23
CA GLU A 70 20.57 -8.78 -18.54
C GLU A 70 19.42 -9.76 -18.79
N LEU A 71 18.18 -9.31 -18.68
CA LEU A 71 16.98 -10.13 -18.95
C LEU A 71 16.99 -10.67 -20.39
N LYS A 72 17.33 -9.84 -21.38
CA LYS A 72 17.49 -10.26 -22.78
C LYS A 72 18.60 -11.30 -22.94
N ARG A 73 19.77 -11.10 -22.32
CA ARG A 73 20.89 -12.06 -22.35
C ARG A 73 20.51 -13.41 -21.74
N LYS A 74 19.69 -13.39 -20.69
CA LYS A 74 19.14 -14.60 -20.04
C LYS A 74 17.92 -15.18 -20.76
N LYS A 75 17.52 -14.62 -21.92
CA LYS A 75 16.37 -15.04 -22.73
C LYS A 75 15.03 -14.97 -21.97
N ILE A 76 14.91 -14.03 -21.04
CA ILE A 76 13.68 -13.77 -20.29
C ILE A 76 12.88 -12.68 -21.04
N VAL A 77 11.66 -13.02 -21.45
CA VAL A 77 10.78 -12.14 -22.22
C VAL A 77 9.48 -11.91 -21.45
N PHE A 78 9.14 -10.64 -21.23
CA PHE A 78 7.90 -10.23 -20.54
C PHE A 78 6.77 -10.03 -21.53
N ALA A 79 5.54 -10.28 -21.07
CA ALA A 79 4.33 -10.12 -21.88
C ALA A 79 3.93 -8.64 -22.10
N ASP A 80 4.39 -7.74 -21.25
CA ASP A 80 3.98 -6.33 -21.17
C ASP A 80 5.04 -5.33 -21.65
N PHE A 81 6.18 -5.81 -22.19
CA PHE A 81 7.29 -4.97 -22.65
C PHE A 81 6.89 -3.85 -23.63
N PHE A 82 5.81 -4.02 -24.38
CA PHE A 82 5.36 -3.09 -25.43
C PHE A 82 4.10 -2.28 -25.10
N ARG A 83 3.54 -2.41 -23.90
CA ARG A 83 2.26 -1.75 -23.57
C ARG A 83 2.50 -0.48 -22.77
N GLU A 84 1.93 0.64 -23.16
CA GLU A 84 1.92 1.87 -22.35
C GLU A 84 0.85 1.85 -21.23
N GLU A 85 -0.03 0.85 -21.22
CA GLU A 85 -1.11 0.71 -20.23
C GLU A 85 -0.55 0.47 -18.82
N THR A 86 -0.75 1.41 -17.92
CA THR A 86 -0.29 1.35 -16.52
C THR A 86 -1.35 0.85 -15.54
N ASP A 87 -2.62 0.82 -15.97
CA ASP A 87 -3.74 0.43 -15.10
C ASP A 87 -3.81 -1.10 -14.96
N ILE A 88 -3.77 -1.59 -13.72
CA ILE A 88 -4.01 -3.01 -13.42
C ILE A 88 -5.50 -3.32 -13.52
N ASN A 89 -5.85 -4.28 -14.37
CA ASN A 89 -7.25 -4.71 -14.55
C ASN A 89 -7.59 -6.01 -13.82
N LEU A 90 -6.59 -6.75 -13.34
CA LEU A 90 -6.78 -8.03 -12.66
C LEU A 90 -5.68 -8.23 -11.62
N LEU A 91 -6.08 -8.52 -10.38
CA LEU A 91 -5.19 -8.95 -9.31
C LEU A 91 -5.42 -10.44 -9.07
N ILE A 92 -4.35 -11.22 -9.08
CA ILE A 92 -4.39 -12.66 -8.84
C ILE A 92 -3.91 -12.92 -7.42
N GLY A 93 -4.77 -13.55 -6.62
CA GLY A 93 -4.49 -13.89 -5.22
C GLY A 93 -3.58 -15.12 -5.06
N ALA A 94 -3.13 -15.33 -3.83
CA ALA A 94 -2.29 -16.46 -3.46
C ALA A 94 -3.00 -17.82 -3.61
N ASP A 95 -4.34 -17.83 -3.54
CA ASP A 95 -5.21 -18.97 -3.78
C ASP A 95 -5.11 -19.52 -5.22
N VAL A 96 -4.74 -18.66 -6.17
CA VAL A 96 -4.51 -19.04 -7.58
C VAL A 96 -3.03 -19.15 -7.92
N LEU A 97 -2.17 -18.37 -7.26
CA LEU A 97 -0.73 -18.26 -7.58
C LEU A 97 -0.03 -19.63 -7.70
N GLY A 98 -0.34 -20.57 -6.80
CA GLY A 98 0.25 -21.91 -6.82
C GLY A 98 -0.01 -22.70 -8.11
N LYS A 99 -1.11 -22.40 -8.84
CA LYS A 99 -1.42 -23.03 -10.14
C LYS A 99 -0.58 -22.47 -11.29
N LEU A 100 -0.06 -21.25 -11.12
CA LEU A 100 0.65 -20.49 -12.15
C LEU A 100 2.15 -20.72 -12.12
N LEU A 101 2.75 -20.94 -10.95
CA LEU A 101 4.19 -21.12 -10.80
C LEU A 101 4.68 -22.38 -11.56
N THR A 102 5.79 -22.25 -12.29
CA THR A 102 6.46 -23.40 -12.94
C THR A 102 7.58 -23.97 -12.09
N GLY A 103 8.07 -23.19 -11.11
CA GLY A 103 9.26 -23.50 -10.31
C GLY A 103 10.57 -22.98 -10.92
N ASN A 104 10.56 -22.52 -12.16
CA ASN A 104 11.74 -21.94 -12.78
C ASN A 104 11.99 -20.52 -12.25
N THR A 105 13.21 -20.29 -11.79
CA THR A 105 13.64 -18.99 -11.25
C THR A 105 15.02 -18.63 -11.78
N VAL A 106 15.27 -17.33 -11.94
CA VAL A 106 16.55 -16.80 -12.40
C VAL A 106 16.89 -15.56 -11.58
N VAL A 107 18.00 -15.61 -10.85
CA VAL A 107 18.51 -14.47 -10.10
C VAL A 107 19.34 -13.57 -11.03
N LEU A 108 19.07 -12.27 -10.97
CA LEU A 108 19.79 -11.22 -11.69
C LEU A 108 21.01 -10.76 -10.89
N GLU A 109 22.00 -10.17 -11.56
CA GLU A 109 23.23 -9.66 -10.94
C GLU A 109 22.95 -8.57 -9.91
N CYS A 110 21.89 -7.78 -10.12
CA CYS A 110 21.40 -6.80 -9.16
C CYS A 110 20.69 -7.42 -7.94
N GLY A 111 20.43 -8.73 -7.89
CA GLY A 111 19.73 -9.40 -6.78
C GLY A 111 18.21 -9.50 -6.94
N LEU A 112 17.63 -8.94 -8.00
CA LEU A 112 16.25 -9.23 -8.39
C LEU A 112 16.10 -10.70 -8.80
N THR A 113 14.91 -11.26 -8.61
CA THR A 113 14.60 -12.63 -9.03
C THR A 113 13.48 -12.63 -10.06
N ALA A 114 13.76 -13.18 -11.24
CA ALA A 114 12.77 -13.50 -12.23
C ALA A 114 12.16 -14.88 -11.94
N VAL A 115 10.84 -14.99 -12.02
CA VAL A 115 10.11 -16.24 -11.80
C VAL A 115 9.21 -16.49 -13.00
N GLU A 116 9.29 -17.69 -13.52
CA GLU A 116 8.43 -18.10 -14.62
C GLU A 116 7.07 -18.55 -14.09
N THR A 117 6.03 -18.05 -14.72
CA THR A 117 4.67 -18.52 -14.55
C THR A 117 4.15 -19.06 -15.88
N LYS A 118 3.07 -19.83 -15.84
CA LYS A 118 2.38 -20.30 -17.04
C LYS A 118 1.75 -19.16 -17.87
N LEU A 119 1.71 -17.93 -17.36
CA LEU A 119 1.26 -16.74 -18.08
C LEU A 119 2.42 -15.89 -18.64
N GLY A 120 3.66 -16.19 -18.28
CA GLY A 120 4.85 -15.42 -18.63
C GLY A 120 5.79 -15.20 -17.45
N TRP A 121 6.87 -14.49 -17.69
CA TRP A 121 7.86 -14.14 -16.65
C TRP A 121 7.41 -12.95 -15.81
N THR A 122 7.65 -13.04 -14.51
CA THR A 122 7.53 -11.94 -13.54
C THR A 122 8.90 -11.69 -12.89
N VAL A 123 9.08 -10.51 -12.29
CA VAL A 123 10.26 -10.19 -11.47
C VAL A 123 9.78 -9.65 -10.14
N PHE A 124 10.55 -9.88 -9.08
CA PHE A 124 10.38 -9.24 -7.79
C PHE A 124 11.69 -9.25 -7.01
N GLY A 125 11.72 -8.51 -5.90
CA GLY A 125 12.84 -8.48 -4.96
C GLY A 125 13.45 -7.09 -4.84
N LYS A 126 14.50 -6.97 -4.03
CA LYS A 126 15.23 -5.72 -3.83
C LYS A 126 16.52 -5.76 -4.63
N GLY A 127 16.59 -4.95 -5.69
CA GLY A 127 17.81 -4.75 -6.45
C GLY A 127 18.85 -3.92 -5.67
N SER A 128 20.14 -4.21 -5.86
CA SER A 128 21.30 -3.43 -5.38
C SER A 128 21.62 -2.23 -6.29
N CYS A 129 21.06 -2.22 -7.49
CA CYS A 129 21.08 -1.09 -8.40
C CYS A 129 20.49 0.16 -7.69
N ARG A 130 21.14 1.32 -7.85
CA ARG A 130 20.71 2.64 -7.35
C ARG A 130 19.43 3.12 -8.03
N ILE A 131 18.38 2.34 -7.89
CA ILE A 131 17.08 2.63 -8.46
C ILE A 131 16.14 2.71 -7.30
N ASP A 132 15.59 3.89 -7.09
CA ASP A 132 14.44 4.07 -6.23
C ASP A 132 13.36 3.04 -6.64
N ASN A 133 13.12 2.07 -5.76
CA ASN A 133 11.92 1.25 -5.70
C ASN A 133 11.57 0.37 -6.92
N ILE A 134 12.52 -0.38 -7.48
CA ILE A 134 12.12 -1.48 -8.36
C ILE A 134 11.56 -2.65 -7.53
N LEU A 135 10.22 -2.75 -7.60
CA LEU A 135 9.42 -3.98 -7.71
C LEU A 135 9.10 -4.77 -6.42
N SER A 136 8.19 -4.19 -5.63
CA SER A 136 7.33 -4.95 -4.72
C SER A 136 6.16 -5.55 -5.52
N SER A 137 6.38 -6.67 -6.21
CA SER A 137 5.29 -7.48 -6.77
C SER A 137 5.13 -8.81 -6.02
N LEU A 138 4.96 -8.67 -4.71
CA LEU A 138 3.90 -9.31 -3.94
C LEU A 138 3.39 -8.17 -3.04
N SER A 139 2.09 -7.87 -3.07
CA SER A 139 1.51 -6.66 -2.49
C SER A 139 2.03 -6.32 -1.08
N MET A 140 3.00 -5.41 -1.02
CA MET A 140 3.29 -4.46 0.05
C MET A 140 4.02 -3.32 -0.64
N HIS A 141 3.26 -2.33 -1.09
CA HIS A 141 3.81 -1.18 -1.77
C HIS A 141 4.52 -0.30 -0.73
N SER A 142 5.81 -0.55 -0.46
CA SER A 142 6.67 0.39 0.25
C SER A 142 7.38 1.25 -0.81
N MET A 143 6.81 2.42 -1.13
CA MET A 143 7.57 3.44 -1.84
C MET A 143 8.66 3.99 -0.91
N SER A 144 9.93 4.01 -1.33
CA SER A 144 10.91 5.00 -0.86
C SER A 144 10.38 6.36 -1.30
N LEU A 145 9.63 6.99 -0.42
CA LEU A 145 9.22 8.38 -0.54
C LEU A 145 10.37 9.22 0.02
N PRO A 146 10.75 10.32 -0.63
CA PRO A 146 11.61 11.30 0.03
C PRO A 146 10.95 11.73 1.34
N ALA A 147 11.74 11.93 2.40
CA ALA A 147 11.21 12.08 3.77
C ALA A 147 10.12 13.14 3.89
N ASN A 148 10.16 14.19 3.07
CA ASN A 148 9.14 15.24 3.02
C ASN A 148 7.75 14.73 2.58
N LYS A 149 7.68 13.75 1.68
CA LYS A 149 6.43 13.12 1.20
C LYS A 149 5.85 12.12 2.20
N LEU A 150 6.66 11.59 3.10
CA LEU A 150 6.22 10.71 4.21
C LEU A 150 5.40 11.46 5.27
N TRP A 151 5.56 12.78 5.36
CA TRP A 151 4.80 13.65 6.27
C TRP A 151 3.54 14.25 5.64
N GLU A 152 3.30 14.01 4.35
CA GLU A 152 2.03 14.36 3.71
C GLU A 152 0.99 13.29 4.09
N LEU A 153 0.04 13.64 4.96
CA LEU A 153 -1.03 12.76 5.47
C LEU A 153 -1.85 12.09 4.33
N GLU A 154 -1.89 12.71 3.15
CA GLU A 154 -2.51 12.19 1.93
C GLU A 154 -1.92 10.84 1.47
N VAL A 155 -0.66 10.53 1.81
CA VAL A 155 0.03 9.32 1.36
C VAL A 155 -0.31 8.09 2.21
N LEU A 156 -0.78 8.29 3.44
CA LEU A 156 -1.16 7.22 4.37
C LEU A 156 -2.67 6.90 4.35
N GLY A 157 -3.45 7.56 3.49
CA GLY A 157 -4.91 7.36 3.42
C GLY A 157 -5.68 7.91 4.63
N ILE A 158 -5.02 8.70 5.49
CA ILE A 158 -5.63 9.36 6.64
C ILE A 158 -6.07 10.75 6.19
N ALA A 159 -7.05 10.83 5.31
CA ALA A 159 -7.76 12.09 5.07
C ALA A 159 -9.09 11.99 5.82
N SER A 160 -9.17 12.64 6.99
CA SER A 160 -10.47 12.99 7.56
C SER A 160 -10.90 14.34 6.98
N GLU A 161 -12.07 14.41 6.35
CA GLU A 161 -12.60 15.64 5.71
C GLU A 161 -12.82 16.80 6.71
N ASN A 162 -12.56 16.58 8.00
CA ASN A 162 -12.84 17.48 9.11
C ASN A 162 -11.59 18.15 9.73
N GLU A 163 -10.38 17.87 9.24
CA GLU A 163 -9.14 18.37 9.85
C GLU A 163 -8.84 19.84 9.52
N LYS A 164 -9.15 20.30 8.30
CA LYS A 164 -8.85 21.69 7.89
C LYS A 164 -9.59 22.74 8.73
N GLU A 165 -10.80 22.44 9.20
CA GLU A 165 -11.56 23.35 10.08
C GLU A 165 -11.15 23.24 11.55
N LYS A 166 -10.69 22.07 12.00
CA LYS A 166 -10.24 21.85 13.39
C LYS A 166 -8.85 22.42 13.66
N ASP A 167 -7.94 22.35 12.69
CA ASP A 167 -6.59 22.92 12.83
C ASP A 167 -6.63 24.44 12.92
N ASP A 168 -7.46 25.10 12.10
CA ASP A 168 -7.57 26.56 12.10
C ASP A 168 -8.18 27.10 13.42
N PHE A 169 -9.08 26.32 14.03
CA PHE A 169 -9.63 26.64 15.36
C PHE A 169 -8.58 26.51 16.47
N ASN A 170 -7.80 25.43 16.48
CA ASN A 170 -6.77 25.19 17.50
C ASN A 170 -5.59 26.19 17.41
N LEU A 171 -5.21 26.61 16.21
CA LEU A 171 -4.13 27.58 15.99
C LEU A 171 -4.49 29.00 16.45
N ARG A 172 -5.74 29.43 16.23
CA ARG A 172 -6.24 30.71 16.73
C ARG A 172 -6.29 30.73 18.26
N ASP A 173 -6.87 29.70 18.85
CA ASP A 173 -6.96 29.55 20.31
C ASP A 173 -5.58 29.51 20.99
N PHE A 174 -4.58 28.90 20.34
CA PHE A 174 -3.20 28.88 20.81
C PHE A 174 -2.55 30.27 20.75
N ASN A 175 -2.70 30.97 19.62
CA ASN A 175 -2.14 32.31 19.43
C ASN A 175 -2.79 33.35 20.34
N ASP A 176 -4.08 33.21 20.67
CA ASP A 176 -4.77 34.11 21.58
C ASP A 176 -4.39 33.89 23.06
N LYS A 177 -3.97 32.67 23.42
CA LYS A 177 -3.62 32.28 24.80
C LYS A 177 -2.13 32.43 25.13
N ILE A 178 -1.28 32.80 24.17
CA ILE A 178 0.14 33.02 24.40
C ILE A 178 0.38 34.39 25.04
N LYS A 179 1.12 34.42 26.15
CA LYS A 179 1.53 35.64 26.85
C LYS A 179 3.05 35.72 26.87
N ILE A 180 3.58 36.88 26.50
CA ILE A 180 5.02 37.16 26.60
C ILE A 180 5.26 37.87 27.93
N LEU A 181 6.05 37.25 28.79
CA LEU A 181 6.46 37.80 30.08
C LEU A 181 7.53 38.87 29.89
N SER A 182 7.70 39.73 30.89
CA SER A 182 8.64 40.86 30.84
C SER A 182 10.11 40.46 30.73
N ASP A 183 10.45 39.20 31.03
CA ASP A 183 11.79 38.63 30.86
C ASP A 183 12.01 37.97 29.48
N GLY A 184 11.02 38.06 28.59
CA GLY A 184 11.06 37.51 27.23
C GLY A 184 10.65 36.04 27.13
N ARG A 185 10.20 35.39 28.22
CA ARG A 185 9.66 34.02 28.18
C ARG A 185 8.19 34.02 27.74
N TYR A 186 7.77 32.92 27.15
CA TYR A 186 6.38 32.70 26.74
C TYR A 186 5.66 31.80 27.75
N GLU A 187 4.47 32.20 28.15
CA GLU A 187 3.52 31.38 28.90
C GLU A 187 2.32 31.08 27.99
N VAL A 188 1.92 29.81 27.90
CA VAL A 188 0.74 29.40 27.13
C VAL A 188 -0.07 28.40 27.95
N GLU A 189 -1.38 28.55 27.91
CA GLU A 189 -2.28 27.60 28.56
C GLU A 189 -2.30 26.27 27.78
N LEU A 190 -2.26 25.15 28.51
CA LEU A 190 -2.25 23.83 27.89
C LEU A 190 -3.56 23.61 27.10
N PRO A 191 -3.48 23.13 25.84
CA PRO A 191 -4.65 22.89 25.01
C PRO A 191 -5.36 21.62 25.49
N TRP A 192 -6.17 21.74 26.53
CA TRP A 192 -7.06 20.67 26.96
C TRP A 192 -8.30 20.65 26.07
N LYS A 193 -8.80 19.45 25.76
CA LYS A 193 -10.15 19.32 25.19
C LYS A 193 -11.15 19.92 26.19
N LEU A 194 -12.15 20.65 25.69
CA LEU A 194 -13.14 21.41 26.47
C LEU A 194 -13.83 20.61 27.58
N ASP A 195 -13.84 19.27 27.50
CA ASP A 195 -14.30 18.37 28.57
C ASP A 195 -13.14 17.68 29.29
N SER A 196 -12.50 18.37 30.24
CA SER A 196 -11.48 17.80 31.14
C SER A 196 -12.08 17.03 32.32
N SER A 197 -13.40 17.06 32.49
CA SER A 197 -14.15 16.47 33.61
C SER A 197 -14.10 14.93 33.66
N ASN A 198 -13.72 14.26 32.58
CA ASN A 198 -13.70 12.79 32.47
C ASN A 198 -12.29 12.19 32.32
N LEU A 199 -11.22 12.92 32.64
CA LEU A 199 -9.86 12.34 32.58
C LEU A 199 -9.68 11.31 33.69
N PRO A 200 -9.48 10.01 33.37
CA PRO A 200 -9.29 8.99 34.39
C PRO A 200 -7.97 9.21 35.15
N SER A 201 -8.01 9.04 36.48
CA SER A 201 -6.82 9.20 37.30
C SER A 201 -5.77 8.13 37.00
N ASN A 202 -4.59 8.53 36.56
CA ASN A 202 -3.44 7.63 36.35
C ASN A 202 -2.62 7.38 37.64
N LYS A 203 -3.07 7.89 38.80
CA LYS A 203 -2.34 7.86 40.09
C LYS A 203 -1.95 6.45 40.52
N CYS A 204 -2.87 5.48 40.39
CA CYS A 204 -2.60 4.09 40.75
C CYS A 204 -1.50 3.47 39.88
N LEU A 205 -1.51 3.77 38.58
CA LEU A 205 -0.54 3.27 37.61
C LEU A 205 0.85 3.87 37.86
N ALA A 206 0.91 5.18 38.12
CA ALA A 206 2.15 5.89 38.42
C ALA A 206 2.81 5.37 39.70
N ARG A 207 2.02 5.15 40.77
CA ARG A 207 2.53 4.61 42.04
C ARG A 207 3.10 3.20 41.88
N LYS A 208 2.40 2.31 41.19
CA LYS A 208 2.91 0.96 40.91
C LYS A 208 4.21 0.94 40.11
N ARG A 209 4.43 1.92 39.23
CA ARG A 209 5.70 2.05 38.47
C ARG A 209 6.83 2.55 39.36
N HIS A 210 6.54 3.43 40.31
CA HIS A 210 7.53 3.95 41.26
C HIS A 210 8.00 2.84 42.22
N GLU A 211 7.05 2.12 42.84
CA GLU A 211 7.32 1.02 43.77
C GLU A 211 8.04 -0.19 43.13
N LYS A 212 8.09 -0.29 41.80
CA LYS A 212 8.75 -1.38 41.07
C LYS A 212 10.20 -1.06 40.70
N ASN A 213 10.61 0.20 40.86
CA ASN A 213 11.94 0.70 40.52
C ASN A 213 12.77 1.08 41.76
N ASP A 214 12.22 0.88 42.97
CA ASP A 214 12.91 0.92 44.27
C ASP A 214 13.07 -0.51 44.81
#